data_AF-A0A839HFA8-F1
#
_entry.id   AF-A0A839HFA8-F1
#
_cell.length_a   1.000
_cell.length_b   1.000
_cell.length_c   1.000
_cell.angle_alpha   90.00
_cell.angle_beta   90.00
_cell.angle_gamma   90.00
#
_symmetry.space_group_name_H-M   'P 1'
#
loop_
_entity.id
_entity.type
_entity.pdbx_description
1 polymer ?
#
loop_
_entity_poly.entity_id
_entity_poly.type
_entity_poly.pdbx_seq_one_letter_code
_entity_poly.pdbx_strand_id
1 'polypeptide(L)'
;MSASARLPEDQAAGLRRRFATPTLRILPVIANPALAWGGLLLERLASAAARLDRRTLVVDAGLHAREPDALARFDLAAAIEPLDSHLAYLAARGLPQQHVDAGGSTEAFLDALAEAAPEAELILLHAPAADLARLFGRAVRDGRAPQLRPLVLCDDSSATLTEAYAALKLLALRAGLRTHELLLAAPAGSRLAPRIAASLARCADGFLGGVQQHWLSVDPAEPPEQPPAAALVQRLDALLACAYAQPVGEAPRPRADRPGHAALAPLPALAREAGRARAAAPSSAMR
;
A
#
# COMPACT_ATOMS: atom_id res chain seq x y z
N MET A 1 31.74 -21.52 -31.53
CA MET A 1 31.48 -22.08 -30.18
C MET A 1 31.89 -21.03 -29.17
N SER A 2 30.93 -20.27 -28.62
CA SER A 2 31.22 -19.18 -27.68
C SER A 2 30.89 -19.65 -26.26
N ALA A 3 31.88 -19.64 -25.37
CA ALA A 3 31.75 -20.07 -23.99
C ALA A 3 31.08 -18.98 -23.14
N SER A 4 29.98 -19.33 -22.47
CA SER A 4 29.31 -18.48 -21.50
C SER A 4 30.14 -18.39 -20.21
N ALA A 5 30.69 -17.22 -19.93
CA ALA A 5 31.37 -16.94 -18.66
C ALA A 5 30.31 -16.77 -17.56
N ARG A 6 30.15 -17.80 -16.71
CA ARG A 6 29.37 -17.68 -15.47
C ARG A 6 30.14 -16.76 -14.52
N LEU A 7 29.49 -15.71 -14.03
CA LEU A 7 30.01 -14.91 -12.91
C LEU A 7 30.29 -15.82 -11.71
N PRO A 8 31.37 -15.61 -10.94
CA PRO A 8 31.68 -16.42 -9.77
C PRO A 8 30.53 -16.32 -8.75
N GLU A 9 30.00 -17.46 -8.32
CA GLU A 9 29.01 -17.52 -7.24
C GLU A 9 29.62 -16.88 -5.98
N ASP A 10 28.94 -15.84 -5.49
CA ASP A 10 29.34 -15.06 -4.33
C ASP A 10 29.22 -15.92 -3.06
N GLN A 11 30.33 -16.54 -2.67
CA GLN A 11 30.45 -17.45 -1.51
C GLN A 11 30.08 -16.79 -0.18
N ALA A 12 30.01 -15.45 -0.11
CA ALA A 12 29.59 -14.72 1.06
C ALA A 12 28.09 -14.35 1.06
N ALA A 13 27.33 -14.67 0.00
CA ALA A 13 25.90 -14.37 -0.09
C ALA A 13 25.09 -14.99 1.05
N GLY A 14 25.43 -16.22 1.47
CA GLY A 14 24.77 -16.89 2.60
C GLY A 14 25.07 -16.24 3.95
N LEU A 15 26.30 -15.75 4.15
CA LEU A 15 26.69 -14.99 5.34
C LEU A 15 26.02 -13.61 5.36
N ARG A 16 26.01 -12.88 4.23
CA ARG A 16 25.34 -11.58 4.15
C ARG A 16 23.86 -11.65 4.42
N ARG A 17 23.17 -12.74 4.05
CA ARG A 17 21.75 -12.97 4.44
C ARG A 17 21.57 -13.23 5.94
N ARG A 18 22.53 -13.88 6.59
CA ARG A 18 22.48 -14.20 8.03
C ARG A 18 22.83 -13.01 8.93
N PHE A 19 23.60 -12.06 8.41
CA PHE A 19 23.97 -10.81 9.10
C PHE A 19 23.27 -9.58 8.52
N ALA A 20 22.32 -9.76 7.60
CA ALA A 20 21.51 -8.66 7.10
C ALA A 20 20.60 -8.18 8.23
N THR A 21 20.66 -6.89 8.53
CA THR A 21 19.68 -6.25 9.40
C THR A 21 18.28 -6.51 8.84
N PRO A 22 17.32 -6.98 9.67
CA PRO A 22 15.93 -7.09 9.25
C PRO A 22 15.49 -5.76 8.65
N THR A 23 15.02 -5.81 7.42
CA THR A 23 14.59 -4.60 6.71
C THR A 23 13.09 -4.66 6.53
N LEU A 24 12.41 -3.72 7.15
CA LEU A 24 10.99 -3.52 6.96
C LEU A 24 10.75 -2.93 5.57
N ARG A 25 9.80 -3.49 4.82
CA ARG A 25 9.40 -2.97 3.51
C ARG A 25 8.16 -2.12 3.65
N ILE A 26 8.23 -0.85 3.24
CA ILE A 26 7.08 0.06 3.26
C ILE A 26 6.64 0.30 1.82
N LEU A 27 5.46 -0.21 1.46
CA LEU A 27 4.82 -0.02 0.17
C LEU A 27 3.85 1.18 0.25
N PRO A 28 4.11 2.29 -0.46
CA PRO A 28 3.19 3.42 -0.52
C PRO A 28 1.97 3.02 -1.35
N VAL A 29 0.78 3.06 -0.75
CA VAL A 29 -0.50 2.86 -1.44
C VAL A 29 -1.24 4.19 -1.46
N ILE A 30 -1.50 4.71 -2.66
CA ILE A 30 -2.13 6.03 -2.79
C ILE A 30 -3.62 5.90 -2.46
N ALA A 31 -4.03 6.60 -1.42
CA ALA A 31 -5.45 6.75 -1.09
C ALA A 31 -6.16 7.60 -2.14
N ASN A 32 -7.25 7.04 -2.67
CA ASN A 32 -8.12 7.71 -3.62
C ASN A 32 -9.44 8.05 -2.93
N PRO A 33 -9.73 9.34 -2.64
CA PRO A 33 -10.91 9.73 -1.87
C PRO A 33 -12.22 9.48 -2.62
N ALA A 34 -12.19 9.36 -3.95
CA ALA A 34 -13.36 9.02 -4.75
C ALA A 34 -13.64 7.51 -4.82
N LEU A 35 -12.71 6.67 -4.36
CA LEU A 35 -12.82 5.21 -4.46
C LEU A 35 -13.63 4.65 -3.28
N ALA A 36 -14.80 4.07 -3.58
CA ALA A 36 -15.67 3.46 -2.56
C ALA A 36 -15.06 2.20 -1.93
N TRP A 37 -14.27 1.43 -2.68
CA TRP A 37 -13.76 0.12 -2.27
C TRP A 37 -12.29 0.12 -1.85
N GLY A 38 -11.77 1.25 -1.37
CA GLY A 38 -10.35 1.39 -1.02
C GLY A 38 -9.85 0.30 -0.07
N GLY A 39 -10.54 0.05 1.02
CA GLY A 39 -10.08 -0.96 1.96
C GLY A 39 -10.34 -2.41 1.51
N LEU A 40 -11.24 -2.69 0.56
CA LEU A 40 -11.32 -4.01 -0.07
C LEU A 40 -10.04 -4.30 -0.85
N LEU A 41 -9.51 -3.31 -1.59
CA LEU A 41 -8.22 -3.46 -2.26
C LEU A 41 -7.07 -3.63 -1.27
N LEU A 42 -7.10 -2.95 -0.12
CA LEU A 42 -6.12 -3.16 0.96
C LEU A 42 -6.19 -4.57 1.55
N GLU A 43 -7.39 -5.09 1.79
CA GLU A 43 -7.60 -6.46 2.26
C GLU A 43 -7.07 -7.48 1.24
N ARG A 44 -7.28 -7.24 -0.06
CA ARG A 44 -6.74 -8.09 -1.13
C ARG A 44 -5.23 -8.06 -1.20
N LEU A 45 -4.60 -6.90 -0.99
CA LEU A 45 -3.15 -6.76 -0.88
C LEU A 45 -2.60 -7.47 0.37
N ALA A 46 -3.27 -7.33 1.52
CA ALA A 46 -2.90 -8.02 2.76
C ALA A 46 -3.00 -9.55 2.60
N SER A 47 -4.08 -10.05 2.00
CA SER A 47 -4.22 -11.46 1.66
C SER A 47 -3.13 -11.93 0.70
N ALA A 48 -2.72 -11.11 -0.28
CA ALA A 48 -1.61 -11.44 -1.17
C ALA A 48 -0.27 -11.47 -0.42
N ALA A 49 -0.07 -10.59 0.56
CA ALA A 49 1.11 -10.60 1.42
C ALA A 49 1.17 -11.83 2.31
N ALA A 50 0.03 -12.29 2.84
CA ALA A 50 -0.06 -13.54 3.59
C ALA A 50 0.33 -14.76 2.73
N ARG A 51 0.03 -14.75 1.42
CA ARG A 51 0.51 -15.80 0.48
C ARG A 51 2.01 -15.77 0.26
N LEU A 52 2.67 -14.64 0.53
CA LEU A 52 4.12 -14.46 0.53
C LEU A 52 4.74 -14.70 1.93
N ASP A 53 3.95 -15.19 2.89
CA ASP A 53 4.35 -15.40 4.29
C ASP A 53 4.89 -14.14 4.98
N ARG A 54 4.31 -12.97 4.65
CA ARG A 54 4.72 -11.68 5.21
C ARG A 54 3.79 -11.25 6.33
N ARG A 55 4.37 -11.01 7.51
CA ARG A 55 3.72 -10.27 8.59
C ARG A 55 3.50 -8.82 8.15
N THR A 56 2.25 -8.44 8.02
CA THR A 56 1.82 -7.20 7.37
C THR A 56 1.13 -6.30 8.37
N LEU A 57 1.55 -5.05 8.42
CA LEU A 57 0.82 -3.97 9.07
C LEU A 57 0.18 -3.08 8.01
N VAL A 58 -1.14 -2.95 8.04
CA VAL A 58 -1.85 -1.95 7.24
C VAL A 58 -1.92 -0.65 8.02
N VAL A 59 -1.27 0.39 7.52
CA VAL A 59 -1.34 1.74 8.10
C VAL A 59 -2.26 2.57 7.22
N ASP A 60 -3.45 2.87 7.71
CA ASP A 60 -4.49 3.55 6.95
C ASP A 60 -4.65 5.00 7.41
N ALA A 61 -3.96 5.90 6.69
CA ALA A 61 -4.06 7.34 6.84
C ALA A 61 -4.99 7.98 5.78
N GLY A 62 -5.78 7.18 5.07
CA GLY A 62 -6.75 7.66 4.09
C GLY A 62 -7.82 8.57 4.72
N LEU A 63 -8.45 9.41 3.89
CA LEU A 63 -9.52 10.32 4.35
C LEU A 63 -10.68 9.56 5.03
N HIS A 64 -11.03 8.41 4.45
CA HIS A 64 -12.11 7.53 4.90
C HIS A 64 -11.67 6.50 5.95
N ALA A 65 -10.41 6.53 6.40
CA ALA A 65 -9.93 5.64 7.44
C ALA A 65 -10.68 5.84 8.76
N ARG A 66 -10.58 4.87 9.67
CA ARG A 66 -11.06 5.05 11.05
C ARG A 66 -10.31 6.20 11.73
N GLU A 67 -10.93 6.83 12.72
CA GLU A 67 -10.23 7.78 13.56
C GLU A 67 -9.16 7.03 14.38
N PRO A 68 -7.92 7.54 14.47
CA PRO A 68 -6.89 6.94 15.30
C PRO A 68 -7.33 6.85 16.77
N ASP A 69 -6.86 5.81 17.46
CA ASP A 69 -6.97 5.76 18.92
C ASP A 69 -6.30 7.01 19.53
N ALA A 70 -6.88 7.55 20.60
CA ALA A 70 -6.30 8.68 21.31
C ALA A 70 -4.85 8.41 21.80
N LEU A 71 -4.55 7.15 22.13
CA LEU A 71 -3.22 6.68 22.52
C LEU A 71 -2.20 6.69 21.38
N ALA A 72 -2.64 6.63 20.12
CA ALA A 72 -1.75 6.60 18.96
C ALA A 72 -0.82 7.83 18.88
N ARG A 73 -1.21 8.93 19.52
CA ARG A 73 -0.41 10.16 19.61
C ARG A 73 0.79 10.05 20.56
N PHE A 74 0.77 9.08 21.46
CA PHE A 74 1.77 8.89 22.50
C PHE A 74 2.55 7.59 22.32
N ASP A 75 1.85 6.52 21.93
CA ASP A 75 2.41 5.20 21.70
C ASP A 75 1.69 4.54 20.51
N LEU A 76 2.34 4.56 19.34
CA LEU A 76 1.82 3.92 18.14
C LEU A 76 1.61 2.42 18.34
N ALA A 77 2.50 1.74 19.08
CA ALA A 77 2.42 0.30 19.28
C ALA A 77 1.16 -0.08 20.08
N ALA A 78 0.78 0.77 21.04
CA ALA A 78 -0.46 0.58 21.80
C ALA A 78 -1.73 0.74 20.96
N ALA A 79 -1.65 1.46 19.83
CA ALA A 79 -2.76 1.69 18.91
C ALA A 79 -2.82 0.71 17.73
N ILE A 80 -1.86 -0.21 17.62
CA ILE A 80 -1.90 -1.27 16.60
C ILE A 80 -2.90 -2.34 17.02
N GLU A 81 -3.89 -2.58 16.16
CA GLU A 81 -4.93 -3.59 16.33
C GLU A 81 -4.48 -4.89 15.63
N PRO A 82 -4.10 -5.96 16.36
CA PRO A 82 -3.84 -7.26 15.76
C PRO A 82 -5.15 -7.87 15.25
N LEU A 83 -5.19 -8.25 13.98
CA LEU A 83 -6.36 -8.85 13.34
C LEU A 83 -6.24 -10.37 13.26
N ASP A 84 -5.04 -10.85 12.93
CA ASP A 84 -4.66 -12.27 12.98
C ASP A 84 -3.14 -12.43 13.23
N SER A 85 -2.62 -13.64 13.05
CA SER A 85 -1.18 -13.95 13.29
C SER A 85 -0.20 -13.32 12.29
N HIS A 86 -0.68 -12.90 11.11
CA HIS A 86 0.11 -12.29 10.04
C HIS A 86 -0.37 -10.88 9.67
N LEU A 87 -1.47 -10.39 10.23
CA LEU A 87 -2.06 -9.10 9.88
C LEU A 87 -2.38 -8.25 11.11
N ALA A 88 -1.91 -7.01 11.09
CA ALA A 88 -2.29 -5.97 12.03
C ALA A 88 -2.75 -4.72 11.28
N TYR A 89 -3.50 -3.85 11.96
CA TYR A 89 -4.05 -2.61 11.40
C TYR A 89 -3.78 -1.42 12.33
N LEU A 90 -3.45 -0.28 11.73
CA LEU A 90 -3.33 1.00 12.43
C LEU A 90 -4.17 2.06 11.70
N ALA A 91 -5.21 2.54 12.37
CA ALA A 91 -5.91 3.75 11.97
C ALA A 91 -4.99 4.96 12.15
N ALA A 92 -4.59 5.60 11.05
CA ALA A 92 -3.53 6.59 11.03
C ALA A 92 -3.92 7.93 10.40
N ARG A 93 -5.22 8.20 10.22
CA ARG A 93 -5.68 9.46 9.62
C ARG A 93 -5.13 10.67 10.39
N GLY A 94 -4.33 11.48 9.70
CA GLY A 94 -3.69 12.68 10.27
C GLY A 94 -2.49 12.42 11.18
N LEU A 95 -2.15 11.16 11.50
CA LEU A 95 -0.97 10.84 12.31
C LEU A 95 0.35 11.26 11.64
N PRO A 96 0.59 11.05 10.33
CA PRO A 96 1.84 11.49 9.70
C PRO A 96 2.17 12.96 9.95
N GLN A 97 1.16 13.83 9.99
CA GLN A 97 1.32 15.27 10.19
C GLN A 97 1.81 15.66 11.59
N GLN A 98 1.67 14.77 12.57
CA GLN A 98 2.17 14.98 13.94
C GLN A 98 3.70 14.82 14.01
N HIS A 99 4.31 14.23 12.98
CA HIS A 99 5.76 14.01 12.86
C HIS A 99 6.42 15.01 11.91
N VAL A 100 5.77 16.15 11.65
CA VAL A 100 6.29 17.15 10.71
C VAL A 100 7.50 17.89 11.30
N ASP A 101 8.59 17.94 10.54
CA ASP A 101 9.77 18.72 10.89
C ASP A 101 9.69 20.17 10.37
N ALA A 102 10.67 21.00 10.71
CA ALA A 102 10.73 22.39 10.27
C ALA A 102 10.84 22.55 8.74
N GLY A 103 11.26 21.51 8.02
CA GLY A 103 11.30 21.46 6.56
C GLY A 103 9.99 20.96 5.93
N GLY A 104 8.99 20.62 6.73
CA GLY A 104 7.72 20.08 6.28
C GLY A 104 7.78 18.59 5.91
N SER A 105 8.87 17.88 6.20
CA SER A 105 8.97 16.44 6.03
C SER A 105 8.23 15.73 7.17
N THR A 106 7.60 14.61 6.88
CA THR A 106 6.97 13.74 7.90
C THR A 106 7.68 12.38 7.97
N GLU A 107 8.89 12.28 7.41
CA GLU A 107 9.66 11.05 7.32
C GLU A 107 9.89 10.36 8.68
N ALA A 108 9.98 11.11 9.78
CA ALA A 108 10.12 10.56 11.14
C ALA A 108 8.93 9.66 11.55
N PHE A 109 7.79 9.75 10.86
CA PHE A 109 6.69 8.80 11.04
C PHE A 109 7.07 7.39 10.56
N LEU A 110 7.90 7.25 9.52
CA LEU A 110 8.37 5.95 9.05
C LEU A 110 9.29 5.28 10.07
N ASP A 111 10.10 6.06 10.79
CA ASP A 111 10.94 5.58 11.89
C ASP A 111 10.06 5.11 13.05
N ALA A 112 9.09 5.92 13.45
CA ALA A 112 8.14 5.59 14.51
C ALA A 112 7.33 4.32 14.20
N LEU A 113 6.94 4.10 12.94
CA LEU A 113 6.28 2.85 12.51
C LEU A 113 7.19 1.62 12.63
N ALA A 114 8.46 1.75 12.26
CA ALA A 114 9.43 0.65 12.38
C ALA A 114 9.72 0.28 13.84
N GLU A 115 9.71 1.27 14.74
CA GLU A 115 9.83 1.05 16.19
C GLU A 115 8.56 0.46 16.80
N ALA A 116 7.39 0.87 16.32
CA ALA A 116 6.10 0.43 16.85
C ALA A 116 5.71 -1.00 16.45
N ALA A 117 6.18 -1.46 15.29
CA ALA A 117 5.87 -2.78 14.73
C ALA A 117 7.13 -3.52 14.26
N PRO A 118 8.08 -3.83 15.17
CA PRO A 118 9.35 -4.48 14.81
C PRO A 118 9.16 -5.90 14.23
N GLU A 119 8.02 -6.54 14.49
CA GLU A 119 7.62 -7.82 13.94
C GLU A 119 7.08 -7.74 12.51
N ALA A 120 6.68 -6.55 12.04
CA ALA A 120 6.18 -6.38 10.68
C ALA A 120 7.33 -6.50 9.67
N GLU A 121 7.07 -7.23 8.59
CA GLU A 121 7.99 -7.35 7.45
C GLU A 121 7.55 -6.46 6.29
N LEU A 122 6.25 -6.19 6.23
CA LEU A 122 5.61 -5.33 5.26
C LEU A 122 4.70 -4.31 5.95
N ILE A 123 4.83 -3.05 5.58
CA ILE A 123 3.82 -2.02 5.82
C ILE A 123 3.15 -1.66 4.50
N LEU A 124 1.83 -1.82 4.44
CA LEU A 124 0.99 -1.20 3.43
C LEU A 124 0.60 0.20 3.94
N LEU A 125 1.30 1.24 3.48
CA LEU A 125 1.06 2.61 3.92
C LEU A 125 0.06 3.29 2.98
N HIS A 126 -1.21 3.20 3.35
CA HIS A 126 -2.31 3.80 2.60
C HIS A 126 -2.52 5.26 3.04
N ALA A 127 -2.19 6.22 2.19
CA ALA A 127 -2.30 7.64 2.55
C ALA A 127 -2.55 8.54 1.34
N PRO A 128 -3.09 9.76 1.54
CA PRO A 128 -3.21 10.75 0.48
C PRO A 128 -1.84 11.07 -0.14
N ALA A 129 -1.82 11.38 -1.43
CA ALA A 129 -0.59 11.71 -2.15
C ALA A 129 0.23 12.84 -1.50
N ALA A 130 -0.44 13.81 -0.86
CA ALA A 130 0.21 14.89 -0.14
C ALA A 130 1.03 14.41 1.06
N ASP A 131 0.51 13.45 1.83
CA ASP A 131 1.21 12.86 2.96
C ASP A 131 2.34 11.96 2.46
N LEU A 132 2.09 11.12 1.45
CA LEU A 132 3.14 10.29 0.84
C LEU A 132 4.29 11.14 0.26
N ALA A 133 4.00 12.30 -0.33
CA ALA A 133 5.04 13.21 -0.80
C ALA A 133 5.93 13.74 0.33
N ARG A 134 5.36 14.02 1.51
CA ARG A 134 6.12 14.46 2.70
C ARG A 134 6.89 13.32 3.36
N LEU A 135 6.33 12.11 3.34
CA LEU A 135 6.94 10.91 3.90
C LEU A 135 8.17 10.49 3.09
N PHE A 136 8.07 10.46 1.76
CA PHE A 136 9.11 9.88 0.89
C PHE A 136 9.92 10.91 0.11
N GLY A 137 9.48 12.17 0.00
CA GLY A 137 10.13 13.16 -0.86
C GLY A 137 11.59 13.43 -0.52
N ARG A 138 11.93 13.43 0.78
CA ARG A 138 13.33 13.54 1.22
C ARG A 138 14.14 12.29 0.85
N ALA A 139 13.62 11.10 1.12
CA ALA A 139 14.27 9.84 0.74
C ALA A 139 14.52 9.73 -0.77
N VAL A 140 13.59 10.19 -1.60
CA VAL A 140 13.76 10.20 -3.06
C VAL A 140 14.83 11.20 -3.48
N ARG A 141 14.79 12.44 -2.97
CA ARG A 141 15.78 13.49 -3.28
C ARG A 141 17.18 13.10 -2.85
N ASP A 142 17.31 12.46 -1.69
CA ASP A 142 18.60 12.03 -1.12
C ASP A 142 19.10 10.72 -1.77
N GLY A 143 18.37 10.15 -2.73
CA GLY A 143 18.76 8.92 -3.43
C GLY A 143 18.62 7.64 -2.60
N ARG A 144 17.92 7.68 -1.47
CA ARG A 144 17.65 6.52 -0.59
C ARG A 144 16.47 5.66 -1.06
N ALA A 145 15.61 6.22 -1.91
CA ALA A 145 14.44 5.54 -2.46
C ALA A 145 14.35 5.59 -4.01
N PRO A 146 15.45 5.30 -4.75
CA PRO A 146 15.52 5.58 -6.19
C PRO A 146 14.61 4.68 -7.05
N GLN A 147 14.20 3.53 -6.51
CA GLN A 147 13.33 2.57 -7.19
C GLN A 147 11.90 2.60 -6.67
N LEU A 148 11.54 3.53 -5.77
CA LEU A 148 10.24 3.55 -5.11
C LEU A 148 9.10 3.69 -6.12
N ARG A 149 8.15 2.75 -6.04
CA ARG A 149 6.96 2.70 -6.91
C ARG A 149 5.70 2.73 -6.04
N PRO A 150 5.02 3.88 -5.94
CA PRO A 150 3.72 3.95 -5.30
C PRO A 150 2.71 3.09 -6.09
N LEU A 151 1.83 2.42 -5.36
CA LEU A 151 0.68 1.71 -5.92
C LEU A 151 -0.53 2.64 -5.93
N VAL A 152 -1.05 2.94 -7.12
CA VAL A 152 -2.25 3.78 -7.30
C VAL A 152 -3.49 2.91 -7.28
N LEU A 153 -4.49 3.32 -6.50
CA LEU A 153 -5.81 2.67 -6.48
C LEU A 153 -6.82 3.46 -7.33
N CYS A 154 -7.60 2.76 -8.14
CA CYS A 154 -8.61 3.35 -9.01
C CYS A 154 -9.73 2.33 -9.30
N ASP A 155 -10.89 2.78 -9.75
CA ASP A 155 -11.94 1.91 -10.32
C ASP A 155 -12.28 2.33 -11.75
N ASP A 156 -13.44 1.91 -12.27
CA ASP A 156 -13.88 2.24 -13.62
C ASP A 156 -14.64 3.57 -13.76
N SER A 157 -14.77 4.34 -12.67
CA SER A 157 -15.38 5.66 -12.68
C SER A 157 -14.41 6.77 -13.11
N SER A 158 -14.95 7.82 -13.72
CA SER A 158 -14.17 9.01 -14.09
C SER A 158 -13.66 9.80 -12.89
N ALA A 159 -14.38 9.74 -11.76
CA ALA A 159 -14.01 10.44 -10.53
C ALA A 159 -12.73 9.85 -9.93
N THR A 160 -12.65 8.53 -9.78
CA THR A 160 -11.43 7.88 -9.26
C THR A 160 -10.25 8.06 -10.19
N LEU A 161 -10.46 8.02 -11.51
CA LEU A 161 -9.39 8.25 -12.48
C LEU A 161 -8.82 9.69 -12.39
N THR A 162 -9.69 10.68 -12.17
CA THR A 162 -9.29 12.07 -12.01
C THR A 162 -8.44 12.24 -10.75
N GLU A 163 -8.89 11.67 -9.62
CA GLU A 163 -8.14 11.69 -8.36
C GLU A 163 -6.81 10.93 -8.45
N ALA A 164 -6.79 9.78 -9.13
CA ALA A 164 -5.57 9.02 -9.39
C ALA A 164 -4.54 9.85 -10.17
N TYR A 165 -4.95 10.54 -11.23
CA TYR A 165 -4.08 11.43 -11.98
C TYR A 165 -3.62 12.66 -11.17
N ALA A 166 -4.52 13.25 -10.38
CA ALA A 166 -4.18 14.38 -9.49
C ALA A 166 -3.13 13.96 -8.45
N ALA A 167 -3.26 12.77 -7.87
CA ALA A 167 -2.29 12.18 -6.96
C ALA A 167 -0.92 11.97 -7.63
N LEU A 168 -0.89 11.39 -8.83
CA LEU A 168 0.34 11.22 -9.61
C LEU A 168 1.02 12.55 -9.91
N LYS A 169 0.23 13.56 -10.32
CA LYS A 169 0.73 14.92 -10.55
C LYS A 169 1.37 15.50 -9.29
N LEU A 170 0.73 15.33 -8.13
CA LEU A 170 1.26 15.80 -6.87
C LEU A 170 2.60 15.12 -6.54
N LEU A 171 2.65 13.78 -6.60
CA LEU A 171 3.86 13.01 -6.30
C LEU A 171 5.01 13.36 -7.24
N ALA A 172 4.75 13.49 -8.54
CA ALA A 172 5.76 13.89 -9.52
C ALA A 172 6.32 15.29 -9.24
N LEU A 173 5.45 16.25 -8.90
CA LEU A 173 5.84 17.65 -8.68
C LEU A 173 6.48 17.91 -7.32
N ARG A 174 6.07 17.18 -6.27
CA ARG A 174 6.51 17.44 -4.88
C ARG A 174 7.53 16.46 -4.33
N ALA A 175 7.54 15.22 -4.83
CA ALA A 175 8.45 14.18 -4.37
C ALA A 175 9.37 13.65 -5.48
N GLY A 176 9.19 14.08 -6.74
CA GLY A 176 9.95 13.56 -7.87
C GLY A 176 9.60 12.11 -8.25
N LEU A 177 8.57 11.53 -7.63
CA LEU A 177 8.10 10.18 -7.90
C LEU A 177 7.30 10.14 -9.21
N ARG A 178 7.94 9.66 -10.27
CA ARG A 178 7.36 9.60 -11.62
C ARG A 178 6.97 8.19 -12.06
N THR A 179 7.48 7.18 -11.38
CA THR A 179 7.17 5.78 -11.68
C THR A 179 6.12 5.27 -10.72
N HIS A 180 5.11 4.55 -11.24
CA HIS A 180 4.03 3.99 -10.43
C HIS A 180 3.53 2.65 -10.98
N GLU A 181 2.79 1.93 -10.15
CA GLU A 181 1.95 0.81 -10.58
C GLU A 181 0.48 1.13 -10.29
N LEU A 182 -0.44 0.43 -10.97
CA LEU A 182 -1.88 0.67 -10.88
C LEU A 182 -2.61 -0.61 -10.46
N LEU A 183 -3.47 -0.50 -9.45
CA LEU A 183 -4.44 -1.53 -9.08
C LEU A 183 -5.86 -1.02 -9.32
N LEU A 184 -6.57 -1.65 -10.25
CA LEU A 184 -7.94 -1.32 -10.60
C LEU A 184 -8.93 -2.23 -9.87
N ALA A 185 -9.94 -1.67 -9.23
CA ALA A 185 -11.15 -2.40 -8.88
C ALA A 185 -12.05 -2.47 -10.13
N ALA A 186 -12.16 -3.65 -10.73
CA ALA A 186 -13.01 -3.85 -11.91
C ALA A 186 -13.47 -5.31 -12.02
N PRO A 187 -14.72 -5.56 -12.46
CA PRO A 187 -15.22 -6.92 -12.66
C PRO A 187 -14.32 -7.76 -13.57
N ALA A 188 -14.30 -9.08 -13.33
CA ALA A 188 -13.57 -10.02 -14.16
C ALA A 188 -13.91 -9.84 -15.66
N GLY A 189 -12.88 -9.69 -16.50
CA GLY A 189 -13.04 -9.49 -17.94
C GLY A 189 -13.49 -8.08 -18.36
N SER A 190 -13.45 -7.08 -17.48
CA SER A 190 -13.79 -5.69 -17.82
C SER A 190 -13.01 -5.18 -19.04
N ARG A 191 -13.75 -4.74 -20.07
CA ARG A 191 -13.18 -4.10 -21.27
C ARG A 191 -12.74 -2.66 -21.01
N LEU A 192 -13.21 -2.04 -19.92
CA LEU A 192 -12.85 -0.67 -19.55
C LEU A 192 -11.51 -0.61 -18.82
N ALA A 193 -11.21 -1.59 -17.96
CA ALA A 193 -9.95 -1.65 -17.21
C ALA A 193 -8.68 -1.40 -18.06
N PRO A 194 -8.46 -2.10 -19.19
CA PRO A 194 -7.28 -1.84 -20.03
C PRO A 194 -7.29 -0.45 -20.67
N ARG A 195 -8.47 0.11 -20.97
CA ARG A 195 -8.59 1.46 -21.54
C ARG A 195 -8.26 2.54 -20.52
N ILE A 196 -8.70 2.36 -19.28
CA ILE A 196 -8.42 3.25 -18.15
C ILE A 196 -6.93 3.21 -17.83
N ALA A 197 -6.34 2.02 -17.70
CA ALA A 197 -4.91 1.86 -17.50
C ALA A 197 -4.09 2.52 -18.62
N ALA A 198 -4.48 2.33 -19.89
CA ALA A 198 -3.80 2.97 -21.02
C ALA A 198 -3.98 4.48 -21.03
N SER A 199 -5.15 4.99 -20.62
CA SER A 199 -5.43 6.42 -20.53
C SER A 199 -4.59 7.08 -19.45
N LEU A 200 -4.56 6.51 -18.25
CA LEU A 200 -3.74 7.02 -17.14
C LEU A 200 -2.26 7.00 -17.50
N ALA A 201 -1.77 5.91 -18.10
CA ALA A 201 -0.39 5.79 -18.57
C ALA A 201 -0.02 6.89 -19.58
N ARG A 202 -0.85 7.14 -20.60
CA ARG A 202 -0.62 8.21 -21.59
C ARG A 202 -0.62 9.60 -20.95
N CYS A 203 -1.53 9.87 -20.03
CA CYS A 203 -1.57 11.16 -19.33
C CYS A 203 -0.35 11.35 -18.42
N ALA A 204 0.04 10.31 -17.69
CA ALA A 204 1.23 10.37 -16.85
C ALA A 204 2.50 10.59 -17.67
N ASP A 205 2.67 9.89 -18.78
CA ASP A 205 3.81 10.05 -19.68
C ASP A 205 3.84 11.44 -20.33
N GLY A 206 2.76 11.81 -21.03
CA GLY A 206 2.71 13.04 -21.83
C GLY A 206 2.77 14.34 -21.03
N PHE A 207 2.28 14.36 -19.78
CA PHE A 207 2.22 15.59 -18.97
C PHE A 207 3.17 15.59 -17.77
N LEU A 208 3.50 14.42 -17.22
CA LEU A 208 4.30 14.30 -16.00
C LEU A 208 5.65 13.65 -16.26
N GLY A 209 5.98 13.21 -17.49
CA GLY A 209 7.14 12.36 -17.74
C GLY A 209 7.14 11.12 -16.85
N GLY A 210 5.93 10.63 -16.53
CA GLY A 210 5.69 9.53 -15.60
C GLY A 210 5.56 8.20 -16.32
N VAL A 211 5.92 7.12 -15.65
CA VAL A 211 5.86 5.77 -16.22
C VAL A 211 4.96 4.89 -15.37
N GLN A 212 3.87 4.40 -15.97
CA GLN A 212 3.10 3.29 -15.41
C GLN A 212 3.81 1.99 -15.76
N GLN A 213 4.41 1.32 -14.78
CA GLN A 213 5.21 0.12 -15.01
C GLN A 213 4.35 -1.12 -15.22
N HIS A 214 3.27 -1.22 -14.46
CA HIS A 214 2.36 -2.33 -14.54
C HIS A 214 0.97 -1.89 -14.08
N TRP A 215 -0.04 -2.67 -14.48
CA TRP A 215 -1.37 -2.55 -13.93
C TRP A 215 -2.01 -3.94 -13.79
N LEU A 216 -2.85 -4.09 -12.77
CA LEU A 216 -3.69 -5.26 -12.56
C LEU A 216 -5.11 -4.83 -12.20
N SER A 217 -6.08 -5.72 -12.44
CA SER A 217 -7.44 -5.57 -11.93
C SER A 217 -7.74 -6.63 -10.88
N VAL A 218 -8.48 -6.22 -9.85
CA VAL A 218 -9.09 -7.10 -8.85
C VAL A 218 -10.60 -6.92 -8.95
N ASP A 219 -11.34 -8.02 -8.98
CA ASP A 219 -12.79 -7.97 -9.00
C ASP A 219 -13.32 -7.66 -7.60
N PRO A 220 -13.99 -6.52 -7.38
CA PRO A 220 -14.53 -6.18 -6.06
C PRO A 220 -15.67 -7.10 -5.62
N ALA A 221 -16.25 -7.90 -6.53
CA ALA A 221 -17.26 -8.89 -6.21
C ALA A 221 -16.69 -10.25 -5.78
N GLU A 222 -15.38 -10.47 -5.88
CA GLU A 222 -14.76 -11.69 -5.35
C GLU A 222 -14.97 -11.79 -3.83
N PRO A 223 -15.40 -12.96 -3.30
CA PRO A 223 -15.55 -13.17 -1.86
C PRO A 223 -14.22 -13.08 -1.11
N PRO A 224 -14.14 -12.39 0.04
CA PRO A 224 -12.89 -12.19 0.78
C PRO A 224 -12.16 -13.48 1.15
N GLU A 225 -12.89 -14.57 1.39
CA GLU A 225 -12.34 -15.86 1.78
C GLU A 225 -11.63 -16.57 0.61
N GLN A 226 -11.89 -16.14 -0.63
CA GLN A 226 -11.20 -16.68 -1.79
C GLN A 226 -9.74 -16.22 -1.80
N PRO A 227 -8.79 -17.13 -2.08
CA PRO A 227 -7.39 -16.77 -2.16
C PRO A 227 -7.18 -15.73 -3.27
N PRO A 228 -6.29 -14.75 -3.08
CA PRO A 228 -6.01 -13.73 -4.09
C PRO A 228 -5.45 -14.38 -5.35
N ALA A 229 -5.77 -13.79 -6.50
CA ALA A 229 -5.25 -14.24 -7.79
C ALA A 229 -3.71 -14.30 -7.79
N ALA A 230 -3.14 -15.34 -8.41
CA ALA A 230 -1.69 -15.53 -8.46
C ALA A 230 -0.95 -14.34 -9.08
N ALA A 231 -1.56 -13.63 -10.03
CA ALA A 231 -1.01 -12.42 -10.62
C ALA A 231 -0.82 -11.29 -9.59
N LEU A 232 -1.76 -11.11 -8.65
CA LEU A 232 -1.65 -10.13 -7.59
C LEU A 232 -0.50 -10.47 -6.63
N VAL A 233 -0.37 -11.74 -6.26
CA VAL A 233 0.71 -12.23 -5.40
C VAL A 233 2.08 -12.00 -6.05
N GLN A 234 2.23 -12.39 -7.33
CA GLN A 234 3.47 -12.19 -8.10
C GLN A 234 3.81 -10.70 -8.25
N ARG A 235 2.79 -9.86 -8.47
CA ARG A 235 3.01 -8.42 -8.62
C ARG A 235 3.39 -7.76 -7.31
N LEU A 236 2.76 -8.15 -6.20
CA LEU A 236 3.13 -7.67 -4.87
C LEU A 236 4.59 -8.02 -4.56
N ASP A 237 5.02 -9.25 -4.79
CA ASP A 237 6.42 -9.67 -4.57
C ASP A 237 7.41 -8.78 -5.35
N ALA A 238 7.11 -8.50 -6.62
CA ALA A 238 7.93 -7.62 -7.44
C ALA A 238 7.86 -6.13 -7.00
N LEU A 239 6.73 -5.67 -6.44
CA LEU A 239 6.62 -4.36 -5.80
C LEU A 239 7.46 -4.27 -4.52
N LEU A 240 7.58 -5.34 -3.73
CA LEU A 240 8.39 -5.37 -2.50
C LEU A 240 9.88 -5.14 -2.79
N ALA A 241 10.38 -5.59 -3.95
CA ALA A 241 11.75 -5.29 -4.38
C ALA A 241 11.98 -3.78 -4.61
N CYS A 242 10.91 -3.04 -4.93
CA CYS A 242 10.91 -1.61 -5.16
C CYS A 242 10.40 -0.80 -3.95
N ALA A 243 9.90 -1.45 -2.90
CA ALA A 243 9.37 -0.80 -1.72
C ALA A 243 10.47 -0.09 -0.92
N TYR A 244 10.08 0.93 -0.15
CA TYR A 244 11.02 1.65 0.69
C TYR A 244 11.58 0.71 1.76
N ALA A 245 12.90 0.60 1.81
CA ALA A 245 13.61 -0.21 2.79
C ALA A 245 13.87 0.64 4.04
N GLN A 246 13.17 0.30 5.12
CA GLN A 246 13.35 0.93 6.40
C GLN A 246 14.18 0.00 7.30
N PRO A 247 15.35 0.43 7.80
CA PRO A 247 16.09 -0.35 8.77
C PRO A 247 15.28 -0.47 10.05
N VAL A 248 15.11 -1.68 10.56
CA VAL A 248 14.55 -1.90 11.88
C VAL A 248 15.70 -1.76 12.88
N GLY A 249 15.57 -0.87 13.86
CA GLY A 249 16.53 -0.76 14.96
C GLY A 249 16.63 -2.09 15.72
N GLU A 250 17.73 -2.30 16.45
CA GLU A 250 17.86 -3.48 17.32
C GLU A 250 16.77 -3.41 18.40
N ALA A 251 15.70 -4.19 18.23
CA ALA A 251 14.50 -4.08 19.06
C ALA A 251 14.81 -4.41 20.53
N PRO A 252 14.21 -3.68 21.51
CA PRO A 252 14.13 -4.18 22.87
C PRO A 252 13.35 -5.51 22.90
N ARG A 253 13.78 -6.43 23.77
CA ARG A 253 13.26 -7.80 23.95
C ARG A 253 11.71 -7.87 23.98
N PRO A 254 11.11 -8.98 23.49
CA PRO A 254 9.66 -9.11 23.36
C PRO A 254 8.94 -8.88 24.70
N ARG A 255 7.87 -8.08 24.65
CA ARG A 255 6.90 -7.96 25.76
C ARG A 255 6.05 -9.23 25.82
N ALA A 256 5.81 -9.70 27.04
CA ALA A 256 5.15 -10.96 27.34
C ALA A 256 3.75 -11.10 26.70
N ASP A 257 3.45 -12.33 26.29
CA ASP A 257 2.16 -12.78 25.74
C ASP A 257 0.97 -12.22 26.53
N ARG A 258 0.03 -11.59 25.82
CA ARG A 258 -1.30 -11.31 26.35
C ARG A 258 -2.20 -12.52 26.09
N PRO A 259 -2.98 -13.00 27.07
CA PRO A 259 -3.86 -14.15 26.88
C PRO A 259 -4.99 -13.84 25.90
N GLY A 260 -5.29 -14.83 25.05
CA GLY A 260 -6.30 -14.74 24.01
C GLY A 260 -7.75 -14.75 24.54
N HIS A 261 -8.59 -13.97 23.88
CA HIS A 261 -9.76 -14.44 23.11
C HIS A 261 -10.83 -13.33 23.01
N ALA A 262 -11.23 -13.04 21.77
CA ALA A 262 -12.62 -12.77 21.40
C ALA A 262 -12.82 -13.14 19.93
N ALA A 263 -13.97 -13.73 19.62
CA ALA A 263 -14.31 -14.26 18.30
C ALA A 263 -14.24 -13.20 17.19
N LEU A 264 -13.78 -13.64 16.01
CA LEU A 264 -13.74 -12.94 14.74
C LEU A 264 -14.98 -12.06 14.51
N ALA A 265 -14.79 -10.74 14.57
CA ALA A 265 -15.55 -9.86 13.70
C ALA A 265 -14.76 -9.77 12.37
N PRO A 266 -15.39 -9.93 11.20
CA PRO A 266 -14.75 -9.49 9.96
C PRO A 266 -14.30 -8.04 10.15
N LEU A 267 -13.16 -7.64 9.55
CA LEU A 267 -12.85 -6.23 9.30
C LEU A 267 -14.17 -5.55 8.96
N PRO A 268 -14.66 -4.56 9.75
CA PRO A 268 -16.03 -4.08 9.60
C PRO A 268 -16.23 -3.74 8.15
N ALA A 269 -17.18 -4.45 7.54
CA ALA A 269 -17.41 -4.44 6.11
C ALA A 269 -17.42 -2.99 5.60
N LEU A 270 -16.38 -2.64 4.84
CA LEU A 270 -16.41 -1.59 3.82
C LEU A 270 -17.53 -1.85 2.79
N ALA A 271 -18.24 -2.99 2.89
CA ALA A 271 -19.38 -3.39 2.08
C ALA A 271 -20.76 -2.85 2.55
N ARG A 272 -20.86 -1.99 3.58
CA ARG A 272 -22.18 -1.39 3.94
C ARG A 272 -22.66 -0.29 2.98
N GLU A 273 -21.81 0.22 2.08
CA GLU A 273 -22.25 1.16 1.03
C GLU A 273 -22.68 0.49 -0.28
N ALA A 274 -22.21 -0.74 -0.55
CA ALA A 274 -22.63 -1.51 -1.72
C ALA A 274 -24.14 -1.88 -1.70
N GLY A 275 -24.72 -2.01 -0.50
CA GLY A 275 -26.16 -2.24 -0.32
C GLY A 275 -27.04 -1.01 -0.61
N ARG A 276 -26.50 0.22 -0.51
CA ARG A 276 -27.25 1.44 -0.84
C ARG A 276 -27.10 1.84 -2.31
N ALA A 277 -25.96 1.54 -2.94
CA ALA A 277 -25.77 1.77 -4.38
C ALA A 277 -26.63 0.81 -5.25
N ARG A 278 -26.97 -0.39 -4.75
CA ARG A 278 -27.85 -1.33 -5.46
C ARG A 278 -29.32 -0.91 -5.49
N ALA A 279 -29.74 0.03 -4.63
CA ALA A 279 -31.10 0.57 -4.59
C ALA A 279 -31.32 1.81 -5.49
N ALA A 280 -30.27 2.31 -6.17
CA ALA A 280 -30.31 3.53 -6.96
C ALA A 280 -30.02 3.33 -8.46
N ALA A 281 -30.19 2.11 -8.99
CA ALA A 281 -30.22 1.89 -10.44
C ALA A 281 -31.62 2.26 -10.98
N PRO A 282 -31.76 3.21 -11.93
CA PRO A 282 -33.05 3.48 -12.53
C PRO A 282 -33.52 2.27 -13.35
N SER A 283 -34.73 1.81 -13.03
CA SER A 283 -35.49 0.87 -13.85
C SER A 283 -35.74 1.51 -15.23
N SER A 284 -34.91 1.17 -16.21
CA SER A 284 -35.27 1.34 -17.63
C SER A 284 -36.06 0.11 -18.06
N ALA A 285 -37.38 0.19 -17.89
CA ALA A 285 -38.34 -0.67 -18.56
C ALA A 285 -39.41 0.22 -19.22
N MET A 286 -39.48 0.10 -20.56
CA MET A 286 -40.65 0.38 -21.41
C MET A 286 -41.23 1.80 -21.41
N ARG A 287 -40.82 2.60 -22.40
CA ARG A 287 -41.66 3.07 -23.52
C ARG A 287 -40.79 3.66 -24.62
#